data_AF-T5KK97-F1
#
_entry.id   AF-T5KK97-F1
#
_cell.length_a   1.000
_cell.length_b   1.000
_cell.length_c   1.000
_cell.angle_alpha   90.00
_cell.angle_beta   90.00
_cell.angle_gamma   90.00
#
_symmetry.space_group_name_H-M   'P 1'
#
loop_
_entity.id
_entity.type
_entity.pdbx_description
1 polymer ?
#
loop_
_entity_poly.entity_id
_entity_poly.type
_entity_poly.pdbx_seq_one_letter_code
_entity_poly.pdbx_strand_id
1 'polypeptide(L)' 'MTLPPIRDWWSELSEDGRRAVLDSKTPHLEEEVREEIRVITGAVVGMVESLSDDDLEYARSHAEHEE' A
#
# COMPACT_ATOMS: atom_id res chain seq x y z
N MET A 1 -0.55 -6.66 -14.93
CA MET A 1 -1.79 -6.69 -14.12
C MET A 1 -1.74 -5.45 -13.25
N THR A 2 -2.88 -4.81 -13.00
CA THR A 2 -2.95 -3.53 -12.30
C THR A 2 -3.06 -3.76 -10.79
N LEU A 3 -2.33 -2.97 -10.00
CA LEU A 3 -2.51 -2.91 -8.54
C LEU A 3 -4.00 -2.67 -8.20
N PRO A 4 -4.62 -3.50 -7.34
CA PRO A 4 -5.95 -3.24 -6.82
C PRO A 4 -5.98 -1.95 -5.96
N PRO A 5 -7.13 -1.28 -5.88
CA PRO A 5 -7.24 0.00 -5.18
C PRO A 5 -6.82 -0.14 -3.72
N ILE A 6 -6.14 0.88 -3.15
CA ILE A 6 -5.54 0.78 -1.81
C ILE A 6 -6.52 0.34 -0.71
N ARG A 7 -7.79 0.74 -0.80
CA ARG A 7 -8.87 0.33 0.12
C ARG A 7 -9.08 -1.18 0.24
N ASP A 8 -8.69 -1.96 -0.77
CA ASP A 8 -8.91 -3.41 -0.79
C ASP A 8 -7.88 -4.16 0.08
N TRP A 9 -6.70 -3.57 0.28
CA TRP A 9 -5.59 -4.22 0.99
C TRP A 9 -5.06 -3.43 2.18
N TRP A 10 -5.26 -2.11 2.24
CA TRP A 10 -4.77 -1.26 3.32
C TRP A 10 -5.19 -1.73 4.71
N SER A 11 -6.48 -2.09 4.86
CA SER A 11 -7.03 -2.57 6.13
C SER A 11 -6.55 -3.96 6.53
N GLU A 12 -6.12 -4.76 5.57
CA GLU A 12 -5.57 -6.10 5.82
C GLU A 12 -4.04 -6.08 5.96
N LEU A 13 -3.42 -4.97 5.57
CA LEU A 13 -1.98 -4.77 5.65
C LEU A 13 -1.54 -4.64 7.12
N SER A 14 -0.35 -5.17 7.41
CA SER A 14 0.28 -5.04 8.71
C SER A 14 0.59 -3.58 9.04
N GLU A 15 0.65 -3.23 10.33
CA GLU A 15 1.03 -1.88 10.79
C GLU A 15 2.39 -1.45 10.21
N ASP A 16 3.35 -2.39 10.14
CA ASP A 16 4.67 -2.15 9.58
C ASP A 16 4.60 -1.80 8.09
N GLY A 17 3.84 -2.57 7.31
CA GLY A 17 3.66 -2.29 5.90
C GLY A 17 2.92 -0.97 5.64
N ARG A 18 1.92 -0.60 6.46
CA ARG A 18 1.22 0.69 6.34
C ARG A 18 2.20 1.83 6.60
N ARG A 19 3.06 1.65 7.60
CA ARG A 19 4.12 2.60 7.93
C ARG A 19 5.16 2.70 6.82
N ALA A 20 5.55 1.59 6.19
CA ALA A 20 6.47 1.57 5.05
C ALA A 20 5.86 2.29 3.83
N VAL A 21 4.55 2.15 3.56
CA VAL A 21 3.85 2.93 2.53
C VAL A 21 3.91 4.43 2.81
N LEU A 22 3.75 4.83 4.07
CA LEU A 22 3.74 6.24 4.48
C LEU A 22 5.15 6.85 4.55
N ASP A 23 6.14 6.08 4.99
CA ASP A 23 7.53 6.50 5.11
C ASP A 23 8.24 6.56 3.75
N SER A 24 7.75 5.78 2.79
CA SER A 24 8.28 5.75 1.43
C SER A 24 8.25 7.14 0.80
N LYS A 25 9.42 7.79 0.78
CA LYS A 25 9.66 9.08 0.08
C LYS A 25 9.51 8.98 -1.44
N THR A 26 9.38 7.77 -1.95
CA THR A 26 9.15 7.46 -3.36
C THR A 26 7.79 6.83 -3.50
N PRO A 27 7.08 7.04 -4.62
CA PRO A 27 5.78 6.42 -4.85
C PRO A 27 5.86 4.90 -5.06
N HIS A 28 7.03 4.28 -4.89
CA HIS A 28 7.25 2.85 -5.02
C HIS A 28 7.09 2.17 -3.67
N LEU A 29 6.29 1.11 -3.66
CA LEU A 29 6.17 0.20 -2.54
C LEU A 29 7.45 -0.64 -2.37
N GLU A 30 7.86 -0.86 -1.13
CA GLU A 30 8.94 -1.80 -0.83
C GLU A 30 8.53 -3.25 -1.20
N GLU A 31 9.52 -4.12 -1.44
CA GLU A 31 9.27 -5.52 -1.82
C GLU A 31 8.42 -6.26 -0.78
N GLU A 32 8.65 -6.00 0.51
CA GLU A 32 7.91 -6.63 1.61
C GLU A 32 6.42 -6.25 1.58
N VAL A 33 6.12 -4.96 1.42
CA VAL A 33 4.74 -4.48 1.30
C VAL A 33 4.06 -5.05 0.06
N ARG A 34 4.77 -5.13 -1.06
CA ARG A 34 4.24 -5.73 -2.30
C ARG A 34 3.92 -7.20 -2.13
N GLU A 35 4.75 -7.93 -1.39
CA GLU A 35 4.50 -9.33 -1.07
C GLU A 35 3.25 -9.48 -0.20
N GLU A 36 3.10 -8.65 0.85
CA GLU A 36 1.88 -8.63 1.66
C GLU A 36 0.63 -8.34 0.81
N ILE A 37 0.64 -7.28 0.00
CA ILE A 37 -0.47 -6.93 -0.88
C ILE A 37 -0.81 -8.09 -1.81
N ARG A 38 0.22 -8.78 -2.34
CA ARG A 38 0.02 -9.95 -3.20
C ARG A 38 -0.61 -11.11 -2.43
N VAL A 39 -0.22 -11.35 -1.19
CA VAL A 39 -0.81 -12.40 -0.34
C VAL A 39 -2.26 -12.07 0.01
N ILE A 40 -2.55 -10.82 0.35
CA ILE A 40 -3.88 -10.31 0.72
C ILE A 40 -4.83 -10.38 -0.49
N THR A 41 -4.43 -9.76 -1.60
CA THR A 41 -5.33 -9.55 -2.76
C THR A 41 -5.21 -10.65 -3.82
N GLY A 42 -4.16 -11.48 -3.76
CA GLY A 42 -3.80 -12.39 -4.85
C GLY A 42 -3.29 -11.69 -6.11
N ALA A 43 -3.23 -10.34 -6.14
CA ALA A 43 -2.79 -9.58 -7.29
C ALA A 43 -1.26 -9.45 -7.32
N VAL A 44 -0.66 -9.75 -8.47
CA VAL A 44 0.79 -9.54 -8.67
C VAL A 44 1.04 -8.07 -8.94
N VAL A 45 1.48 -7.34 -7.90
CA VAL A 45 1.91 -5.94 -8.01
C VAL A 45 3.24 -5.89 -8.75
N GLY A 46 3.28 -5.20 -9.89
CA GLY A 46 4.51 -5.05 -10.67
C GLY A 46 5.56 -4.23 -9.91
N MET A 47 6.84 -4.55 -10.13
CA MET A 47 8.02 -3.91 -9.51
C MET A 47 8.11 -2.37 -9.70
N VAL A 48 7.29 -1.79 -10.59
CA VAL A 48 7.31 -0.37 -11.00
C VAL A 48 5.96 0.31 -10.77
N GLU A 49 4.92 -0.40 -10.30
CA GLU A 49 3.63 0.25 -10.04
C GLU A 49 3.78 1.20 -8.85
N SER A 50 3.69 2.48 -9.19
CA SER A 50 3.68 3.60 -8.26
C SER A 50 2.27 3.75 -7.70
N LEU A 51 2.15 3.97 -6.39
CA LEU A 51 0.88 4.42 -5.82
C LEU A 51 0.48 5.73 -6.50
N SER A 52 -0.80 5.84 -6.84
CA SER A 52 -1.33 7.11 -7.31
C SER A 52 -1.41 8.10 -6.14
N ASP A 53 -1.48 9.39 -6.45
CA ASP A 53 -1.65 10.44 -5.44
C ASP A 53 -2.91 10.22 -4.58
N ASP A 54 -3.99 9.71 -5.19
CA ASP A 54 -5.23 9.30 -4.51
C ASP A 54 -5.00 8.16 -3.50
N ASP A 55 -4.20 7.15 -3.87
CA ASP A 55 -3.87 6.05 -2.96
C ASP A 55 -3.00 6.56 -1.79
N LEU A 56 -2.05 7.46 -2.06
CA LEU A 56 -1.20 8.06 -1.03
C LEU A 56 -2.02 8.96 -0.08
N GLU A 57 -2.99 9.70 -0.59
CA GLU A 57 -3.90 10.51 0.20
C GLU A 57 -4.77 9.63 1.11
N TYR A 58 -5.32 8.55 0.57
CA TYR A 58 -6.09 7.57 1.35
C TYR A 58 -5.24 6.95 2.47
N ALA A 59 -4.01 6.53 2.16
CA ALA A 59 -3.07 5.99 3.14
C ALA A 59 -2.84 6.97 4.30
N ARG A 60 -2.56 8.24 3.99
CA ARG A 60 -2.32 9.29 5.00
C ARG A 60 -3.57 9.54 5.84
N SER A 61 -4.73 9.70 5.21
CA SER A 61 -5.97 9.99 5.91
C SER A 61 -6.43 8.85 6.82
N HIS A 62 -6.12 7.60 6.47
CA HIS A 62 -6.45 6.44 7.31
C HIS A 62 -5.42 6.16 8.41
N ALA A 63 -4.18 6.64 8.28
CA ALA A 63 -3.15 6.50 9.31
C ALA A 63 -3.40 7.42 10.52
N GLU A 64 -4.00 8.59 10.29
CA GLU A 64 -4.35 9.55 11.36
C GLU A 64 -5.62 9.16 12.13
N HIS A 65 -6.29 8.07 11.75
CA HIS A 65 -7.62 7.69 12.28
C HIS A 65 -7.60 6.44 13.19
N GLU A 66 -6.42 6.02 13.66
CA GLU A 66 -6.27 5.01 14.72
C GLU A 66 -5.91 5.72 16.05
N GLU A 67 -6.89 6.39 16.66
CA GLU A 67 -6.85 6.91 18.05
C GLU A 67 -7.75 6.10 18.99
#